data_AF-A0A3D5I9L4-F1
#
_entry.id   AF-A0A3D5I9L4-F1
#
_cell.length_a   1.000
_cell.length_b   1.000
_cell.length_c   1.000
_cell.angle_alpha   90.00
_cell.angle_beta   90.00
_cell.angle_gamma   90.00
#
_symmetry.space_group_name_H-M   'P 1'
#
loop_
_entity.id
_entity.type
_entity.pdbx_description
1 polymer ?
#
loop_
_entity_poly.entity_id
_entity_poly.type
_entity_poly.pdbx_seq_one_letter_code
_entity_poly.pdbx_strand_id
1 'polypeptide(L)'
;MKNIKYTVTHPIFVFMKKHFCPHCKAALTVETAHHLVNSRSEEAKNYDFSTEDGRMIGTVDFRNPYFSCPNCHAEFSVEELWKMEQEKRASR
;
A
#
# COMPACT_ATOMS: atom_id res chain seq x y z
N MET A 1 17.25 6.96 15.07
CA MET A 1 16.07 7.16 14.21
C MET A 1 15.86 5.90 13.40
N LYS A 2 14.61 5.42 13.22
CA LYS A 2 14.33 4.31 12.30
C LYS A 2 14.18 4.90 10.90
N ASN A 3 14.88 4.35 9.92
CA ASN A 3 14.72 4.71 8.52
C ASN A 3 13.38 4.14 8.02
N ILE A 4 12.37 4.98 7.86
CA ILE A 4 11.02 4.56 7.43
C ILE A 4 10.71 5.24 6.10
N LYS A 5 10.22 4.50 5.13
CA LYS A 5 9.72 5.05 3.87
C LYS A 5 8.29 4.57 3.63
N TYR A 6 7.36 5.50 3.46
CA TYR A 6 5.98 5.21 3.09
C TYR A 6 5.85 5.20 1.57
N THR A 7 5.22 4.17 1.00
CA THR A 7 4.98 4.09 -0.45
C THR A 7 3.49 4.15 -0.76
N VAL A 8 2.80 5.12 -0.16
CA VAL A 8 1.35 5.30 -0.34
C VAL A 8 1.08 5.92 -1.71
N THR A 9 0.40 5.18 -2.58
CA THR A 9 -0.25 5.75 -3.76
C THR A 9 -1.65 6.23 -3.41
N HIS A 10 -2.14 7.29 -4.07
CA HIS A 10 -3.50 7.84 -3.88
C HIS A 10 -3.94 8.06 -2.39
N PRO A 11 -3.27 8.92 -1.61
CA PRO A 11 -3.52 9.05 -0.16
C PRO A 11 -4.96 9.44 0.21
N ILE A 12 -5.63 10.25 -0.61
CA ILE A 12 -7.05 10.62 -0.38
C ILE A 12 -7.96 9.39 -0.52
N PHE A 13 -7.69 8.51 -1.49
CA PHE A 13 -8.43 7.27 -1.64
C PHE A 13 -8.27 6.40 -0.40
N VAL A 14 -7.03 6.17 0.01
CA VAL A 14 -6.71 5.29 1.14
C VAL A 14 -7.34 5.77 2.45
N PHE A 15 -7.18 7.05 2.79
CA PHE A 15 -7.46 7.51 4.15
C PHE A 15 -8.78 8.28 4.30
N MET A 16 -9.34 8.85 3.23
CA MET A 16 -10.56 9.67 3.33
C MET A 16 -11.81 8.99 2.79
N LYS A 17 -11.68 7.94 2.00
CA LYS A 17 -12.82 7.26 1.38
C LYS A 17 -13.12 5.93 2.08
N LYS A 18 -14.40 5.60 2.20
CA LYS A 18 -14.85 4.29 2.65
C LYS A 18 -14.86 3.32 1.47
N HIS A 19 -14.31 2.14 1.70
CA HIS A 19 -14.24 1.07 0.70
C HIS A 19 -14.99 -0.16 1.17
N PHE A 20 -15.50 -0.94 0.21
CA PHE A 20 -16.29 -2.13 0.48
C PHE A 20 -15.74 -3.30 -0.30
N CYS A 21 -15.67 -4.45 0.36
CA CYS A 21 -15.16 -5.68 -0.22
C CYS A 21 -15.93 -6.04 -1.49
N PRO A 22 -15.26 -6.28 -2.62
CA PRO A 22 -15.93 -6.65 -3.86
C PRO A 22 -16.70 -7.98 -3.72
N HIS A 23 -16.21 -8.91 -2.90
CA HIS A 23 -16.77 -10.24 -2.69
C HIS A 23 -17.98 -10.25 -1.75
N CYS A 24 -17.86 -9.72 -0.52
CA CYS A 24 -18.88 -9.83 0.52
C CYS A 24 -19.53 -8.51 0.95
N LYS A 25 -19.14 -7.38 0.34
CA LYS A 25 -19.67 -6.02 0.60
C LYS A 25 -19.42 -5.46 2.00
N ALA A 26 -18.73 -6.17 2.88
CA ALA A 26 -18.29 -5.64 4.18
C ALA A 26 -17.37 -4.43 3.99
N ALA A 27 -17.38 -3.50 4.95
CA ALA A 27 -16.44 -2.38 4.95
C ALA A 27 -15.01 -2.90 5.09
N LEU A 28 -14.13 -2.42 4.21
CA LEU A 28 -12.70 -2.75 4.27
C LEU A 28 -12.02 -1.90 5.35
N THR A 29 -11.00 -2.47 5.96
CA THR A 29 -10.10 -1.79 6.88
C THR A 29 -8.76 -1.51 6.19
N VAL A 30 -8.09 -0.44 6.58
CA VAL A 30 -6.75 -0.12 6.09
C VAL A 30 -5.74 -0.66 7.09
N GLU A 31 -4.85 -1.54 6.62
CA GLU A 31 -3.73 -2.06 7.38
C GLU A 31 -2.42 -1.62 6.72
N THR A 32 -1.29 -1.74 7.43
CA THR A 32 0.03 -1.35 6.92
C THR A 32 0.97 -2.54 6.96
N ALA A 33 1.44 -2.95 5.78
CA ALA A 33 2.49 -3.94 5.64
C ALA A 33 3.84 -3.30 5.95
N HIS A 34 4.69 -4.03 6.67
CA HIS A 34 6.03 -3.63 7.06
C HIS A 34 7.07 -4.53 6.40
N HIS A 35 7.95 -3.94 5.61
CA HIS A 35 9.03 -4.66 4.95
C HIS A 35 10.38 -4.03 5.34
N LEU A 36 11.15 -4.74 6.16
CA LEU A 36 12.48 -4.33 6.56
C LEU A 36 13.49 -4.78 5.51
N VAL A 37 13.94 -3.86 4.67
CA VAL A 37 14.81 -4.15 3.54
C VAL A 37 16.14 -3.44 3.72
N ASN A 38 17.24 -4.18 3.68
CA ASN A 38 18.56 -3.57 3.72
C ASN A 38 18.97 -3.10 2.33
N SER A 39 19.45 -1.86 2.19
CA SER A 39 19.83 -1.27 0.91
C SER A 39 20.96 -2.01 0.16
N ARG A 40 21.64 -2.96 0.81
CA ARG A 40 22.72 -3.79 0.22
C ARG A 40 22.30 -5.26 -0.03
N SER A 41 21.06 -5.61 0.27
CA SER A 41 20.52 -6.95 0.02
C SER A 41 20.11 -7.13 -1.44
N GLU A 42 19.96 -8.38 -1.89
CA GLU A 42 19.47 -8.68 -3.24
C GLU A 42 18.02 -8.23 -3.47
N GLU A 43 17.17 -8.37 -2.44
CA GLU A 43 15.77 -7.91 -2.46
C GLU A 43 15.65 -6.39 -2.63
N ALA A 44 16.69 -5.61 -2.29
CA ALA A 44 16.70 -4.15 -2.43
C ALA A 44 16.45 -3.67 -3.86
N LYS A 45 16.69 -4.52 -4.87
CA LYS A 45 16.41 -4.23 -6.29
C LYS A 45 14.91 -3.99 -6.55
N ASN A 46 14.04 -4.50 -5.69
CA ASN A 46 12.58 -4.38 -5.82
C ASN A 46 12.02 -3.16 -5.06
N TYR A 47 12.87 -2.36 -4.41
CA TYR A 47 12.46 -1.25 -3.57
C TYR A 47 13.15 0.05 -3.97
N ASP A 48 12.41 1.15 -3.97
CA ASP A 48 12.98 2.46 -4.22
C ASP A 48 13.51 3.08 -2.91
N PHE A 49 14.84 3.17 -2.78
CA PHE A 49 15.50 3.80 -1.63
C PHE A 49 15.74 5.31 -1.82
N SER A 50 15.33 5.89 -2.94
CA SER A 50 15.60 7.30 -3.27
C SER A 50 14.80 8.25 -2.38
N THR A 51 15.35 9.44 -2.15
CA THR A 51 14.72 10.56 -1.44
C THR A 51 14.95 11.84 -2.24
N GLU A 52 14.25 12.93 -1.91
CA GLU A 52 14.47 14.23 -2.57
C GLU A 52 15.94 14.66 -2.49
N ASP A 53 16.59 14.43 -1.35
CA ASP A 53 17.98 14.83 -1.10
C ASP A 53 19.03 13.72 -1.35
N GLY A 54 18.65 12.57 -1.92
CA GLY A 54 19.61 11.47 -2.16
C GLY A 54 19.03 10.06 -2.05
N ARG A 55 19.66 9.19 -1.25
CA ARG A 55 19.28 7.78 -1.10
C ARG A 55 19.44 7.30 0.34
N MET A 56 18.47 6.55 0.83
CA MET A 56 18.52 5.90 2.14
C MET A 56 19.51 4.73 2.11
N ILE A 57 20.46 4.72 3.04
CA ILE A 57 21.47 3.67 3.20
C ILE A 57 21.21 2.89 4.50
N GLY A 58 21.33 1.56 4.42
CA GLY A 58 21.10 0.64 5.53
C GLY A 58 19.71 0.00 5.49
N THR A 59 19.24 -0.49 6.63
CA THR A 59 17.91 -1.11 6.75
C THR A 59 16.83 -0.05 6.78
N VAL A 60 15.84 -0.17 5.90
CA VAL A 60 14.68 0.71 5.76
C VAL A 60 13.40 -0.09 6.00
N ASP A 61 12.49 0.45 6.80
CA ASP A 61 11.13 -0.05 7.01
C ASP A 61 10.20 0.56 5.96
N PHE A 62 9.95 -0.19 4.89
CA PHE A 62 8.99 0.16 3.86
C PHE A 62 7.58 -0.13 4.35
N ARG A 63 6.74 0.92 4.35
CA ARG A 63 5.38 0.88 4.86
C ARG A 63 4.38 1.09 3.74
N ASN A 64 3.62 0.05 3.45
CA ASN A 64 2.70 0.00 2.34
C ASN A 64 1.29 -0.26 2.88
N PRO A 65 0.34 0.68 2.74
CA PRO A 65 -1.03 0.41 3.12
C PRO A 65 -1.66 -0.59 2.16
N TYR A 66 -2.55 -1.42 2.69
CA TYR A 66 -3.41 -2.31 1.93
C TYR A 66 -4.80 -2.35 2.57
N PHE A 67 -5.78 -2.82 1.81
CA PHE A 67 -7.15 -2.99 2.31
C PHE A 67 -7.38 -4.44 2.68
N SER A 68 -7.83 -4.67 3.91
CA SER A 68 -8.16 -5.99 4.46
C SER A 68 -9.66 -6.10 4.71
N CYS A 69 -10.26 -7.21 4.27
CA CYS A 69 -11.64 -7.52 4.56
C CYS A 69 -11.77 -8.33 5.87
N PRO A 70 -12.43 -7.80 6.91
CA PRO A 70 -12.56 -8.52 8.17
C PRO A 70 -13.43 -9.78 8.09
N ASN A 71 -14.29 -9.89 7.07
CA ASN A 71 -15.26 -10.99 6.95
C ASN A 71 -14.75 -12.18 6.12
N CYS A 72 -14.07 -11.90 5.01
CA CYS A 72 -13.60 -12.94 4.09
C CYS A 72 -12.08 -13.01 3.97
N HIS A 73 -11.37 -12.16 4.72
CA HIS A 73 -9.90 -12.09 4.77
C HIS A 73 -9.24 -11.83 3.41
N ALA A 74 -10.00 -11.36 2.43
CA ALA A 74 -9.45 -10.89 1.16
C ALA A 74 -8.66 -9.60 1.38
N GLU A 75 -7.47 -9.56 0.81
CA GLU A 75 -6.56 -8.42 0.83
C GLU A 75 -6.46 -7.81 -0.56
N PHE A 76 -6.35 -6.49 -0.61
CA PHE A 76 -6.21 -5.75 -1.86
C PHE A 76 -5.13 -4.69 -1.70
N SER A 77 -4.21 -4.62 -2.65
CA SER A 77 -3.33 -3.45 -2.75
C SER A 77 -4.16 -2.20 -3.07
N VAL A 78 -3.60 -1.03 -2.75
CA VAL A 78 -4.25 0.25 -3.07
C VAL A 78 -4.50 0.39 -4.57
N GLU A 79 -3.54 -0.01 -5.40
CA GLU A 79 -3.66 0.10 -6.85
C GLU A 79 -4.73 -0.83 -7.44
N GLU A 80 -4.80 -2.08 -6.97
CA GLU A 80 -5.82 -3.03 -7.41
C GLU A 80 -7.23 -2.50 -7.10
N LEU A 81 -7.47 -2.07 -5.86
CA LEU A 81 -8.78 -1.58 -5.47
C LEU A 81 -9.13 -0.26 -6.18
N TRP A 82 -8.15 0.63 -6.35
CA TRP A 82 -8.32 1.87 -7.13
C TRP A 82 -8.77 1.57 -8.55
N LYS A 83 -8.08 0.67 -9.26
CA LYS A 83 -8.43 0.27 -10.64
C LYS A 83 -9.84 -0.32 -10.70
N MET A 84 -10.16 -1.27 -9.83
CA MET A 84 -11.49 -1.90 -9.78
C MET A 84 -12.62 -0.88 -9.54
N GLU A 85 -12.41 0.14 -8.72
CA GLU A 85 -13.42 1.17 -8.45
C GLU A 85 -13.55 2.19 -9.59
N GLN A 86 -12.46 2.49 -10.29
CA GLN A 86 -12.47 3.39 -11.45
C GLN A 86 -13.13 2.75 -12.67
N GLU A 87 -12.86 1.47 -12.94
CA GLU A 87 -13.51 0.71 -14.02
C GLU A 87 -15.04 0.67 -13.84
N LYS A 88 -15.51 0.45 -12.60
CA LYS A 88 -16.95 0.50 -12.27
C LYS A 88 -17.59 1.87 -12.44
N ARG A 89 -16.81 2.95 -12.38
CA ARG A 89 -17.30 4.32 -12.64
C ARG A 89 -17.38 4.59 -14.15
N ALA A 90 -16.42 4.10 -14.92
CA ALA A 90 -16.40 4.28 -16.38
C ALA A 90 -17.49 3.47 -17.09
N SER A 91 -17.97 2.37 -16.49
CA SER A 91 -19.06 1.54 -17.02
C SER A 91 -20.47 2.06 -16.68
N ARG A 92 -20.60 3.22 -16.03
CA ARG A 92 -21.88 3.85 -15.65
C ARG A 92 -22.13 5.08 -16.52
#